data_AF-A0A945DPR1-F1
#
_entry.id   AF-A0A945DPR1-F1
#
_cell.length_a   1.000
_cell.length_b   1.000
_cell.length_c   1.000
_cell.angle_alpha   90.00
_cell.angle_beta   90.00
_cell.angle_gamma   90.00
#
_symmetry.space_group_name_H-M   'P 1'
#
loop_
_entity.id
_entity.type
_entity.pdbx_description
1 polymer ?
#
loop_
_entity_poly.entity_id
_entity_poly.type
_entity_poly.pdbx_seq_one_letter_code
_entity_poly.pdbx_strand_id
1 'polypeptide(L)' 'MESTTQEMWPGVVVLPTMTTGATDGAKMRNAGIPTYGVSGLFVDRNDVRAHGRDERLLVKSFYEGYEFMYRLIRKLSS' A
#
# COMPACT_ATOMS: atom_id res chain seq x y z
N MET A 1 2.32 10.02 -3.62
CA MET A 1 1.51 8.81 -3.82
C MET A 1 0.76 8.88 -5.15
N GLU A 2 -0.09 9.89 -5.36
CA GLU A 2 -0.88 10.08 -6.60
C GLU A 2 -0.05 10.06 -7.89
N SER A 3 1.05 10.84 -7.96
CA SER A 3 1.94 10.83 -9.14
C SER A 3 2.52 9.43 -9.43
N THR A 4 3.02 8.71 -8.41
CA THR A 4 3.55 7.35 -8.59
C THR A 4 2.47 6.38 -9.05
N THR A 5 1.26 6.48 -8.49
CA THR A 5 0.11 5.67 -8.91
C THR A 5 -0.24 5.94 -10.37
N GLN A 6 -0.32 7.20 -10.79
CA GLN A 6 -0.68 7.57 -12.16
C GLN A 6 0.37 7.13 -13.19
N GLU A 7 1.65 7.11 -12.82
CA GLU A 7 2.73 6.63 -13.68
C GLU A 7 2.73 5.11 -13.90
N MET A 8 2.32 4.34 -12.88
CA MET A 8 2.32 2.88 -12.94
C MET A 8 0.99 2.31 -13.42
N TRP A 9 -0.11 2.90 -12.96
CA TRP A 9 -1.47 2.46 -13.23
C TRP A 9 -2.35 3.66 -13.60
N PRO A 10 -2.26 4.16 -14.85
CA PRO A 10 -3.04 5.31 -15.30
C PRO A 10 -4.55 5.12 -15.06
N GLY A 11 -5.18 6.11 -14.42
CA GLY A 11 -6.62 6.09 -14.13
C GLY A 11 -7.00 5.41 -12.82
N VAL A 12 -6.07 4.79 -12.10
CA VAL A 12 -6.31 4.29 -10.74
C VAL A 12 -6.35 5.47 -9.75
N VAL A 13 -7.44 5.57 -9.01
CA VAL A 13 -7.64 6.63 -8.00
C VAL A 13 -6.96 6.25 -6.68
N VAL A 14 -6.25 7.20 -6.08
CA VAL A 14 -5.79 7.09 -4.69
C VAL A 14 -6.90 7.56 -3.76
N LEU A 15 -7.43 6.64 -2.95
CA LEU A 15 -8.51 6.93 -2.00
C LEU A 15 -7.99 6.78 -0.57
N PRO A 16 -7.97 7.85 0.25
CA PRO A 16 -7.65 7.72 1.67
C PRO A 16 -8.76 6.99 2.40
N THR A 17 -8.41 5.94 3.15
CA THR A 17 -9.34 5.15 3.95
C THR A 17 -8.79 4.91 5.35
N MET A 18 -9.67 4.84 6.34
CA MET A 18 -9.31 4.41 7.69
C MET A 18 -9.60 2.91 7.85
N THR A 19 -8.56 2.11 8.05
CA THR A 19 -8.74 0.68 8.37
C THR A 19 -9.27 0.51 9.79
N THR A 20 -10.12 -0.49 10.00
CA THR A 20 -10.62 -0.88 11.33
C THR A 20 -9.61 -1.72 12.11
N GLY A 21 -8.55 -2.21 11.46
CA GLY A 21 -7.50 -3.02 12.08
C GLY A 21 -6.44 -2.18 12.81
N ALA A 22 -5.74 -2.82 13.74
CA ALA A 22 -4.60 -2.21 14.43
C ALA A 22 -3.40 -2.05 13.48
N THR A 23 -2.69 -0.93 13.58
CA THR A 23 -1.46 -0.66 12.83
C THR A 23 -0.46 0.07 13.73
N ASP A 24 0.84 -0.10 13.48
CA ASP A 24 1.88 0.69 14.14
C ASP A 24 1.74 2.19 13.85
N GLY A 25 1.08 2.54 12.73
CA GLY A 25 0.76 3.92 12.38
C GLY A 25 -0.06 4.66 13.44
N ALA A 26 -0.90 3.97 14.22
CA ALA A 26 -1.61 4.60 15.33
C ALA A 26 -0.65 5.12 16.40
N LYS A 27 0.37 4.32 16.76
CA LYS A 27 1.40 4.70 17.73
C LYS A 27 2.27 5.83 17.20
N MET A 28 2.67 5.76 15.92
CA MET A 28 3.49 6.80 15.29
C MET A 28 2.76 8.15 15.23
N ARG A 29 1.47 8.14 14.85
CA ARG A 29 0.66 9.37 14.85
C ARG A 29 0.46 9.93 16.25
N ASN A 30 0.27 9.10 17.28
CA ASN A 30 0.21 9.55 18.67
C ASN A 30 1.53 10.20 19.15
N ALA A 31 2.66 9.78 18.59
CA ALA A 31 3.96 10.41 18.83
C ALA A 31 4.21 11.66 17.96
N GLY A 32 3.22 12.14 17.20
CA GLY A 32 3.32 13.34 16.37
C GLY A 32 3.95 13.11 14.99
N ILE A 33 4.17 11.86 14.56
CA ILE A 33 4.75 11.55 13.26
C ILE A 33 3.63 11.27 12.23
N PRO A 34 3.47 12.11 11.18
CA PRO A 34 2.50 11.85 10.13
C PRO A 34 2.77 10.50 9.45
N THR A 35 1.81 9.58 9.51
CA THR A 35 2.00 8.20 9.05
C THR A 35 0.79 7.70 8.27
N TYR A 36 1.05 7.20 7.06
CA TYR A 36 0.08 6.58 6.14
C TYR A 36 0.52 5.17 5.78
N GLY A 37 -0.43 4.23 5.72
CA GLY A 37 -0.17 2.85 5.27
C GLY A 37 -0.40 2.74 3.77
N VAL A 38 0.53 2.10 3.05
CA VAL A 38 0.46 1.85 1.60
C VAL A 38 1.32 0.64 1.24
N SER A 39 0.93 -0.11 0.21
CA SER A 39 1.71 -1.27 -0.26
C SER A 39 1.88 -1.35 -1.78
N GLY A 40 0.97 -0.74 -2.57
CA GLY A 40 0.92 -0.94 -4.01
C GLY A 40 0.48 -2.36 -4.43
N LEU A 41 0.01 -3.18 -3.48
CA LEU A 41 -0.41 -4.55 -3.75
C LEU A 41 -1.88 -4.59 -4.16
N PHE A 42 -2.13 -5.13 -5.35
CA PHE A 42 -3.47 -5.42 -5.84
C PHE A 42 -3.85 -6.85 -5.46
N VAL A 43 -4.95 -6.99 -4.72
CA VAL A 43 -5.54 -8.26 -4.32
C VAL A 43 -6.96 -8.35 -4.86
N ASP A 44 -7.44 -9.56 -5.12
CA ASP A 44 -8.85 -9.78 -5.45
C ASP A 44 -9.70 -9.42 -4.22
N ARG A 45 -10.70 -8.54 -4.42
CA ARG A 45 -11.60 -8.09 -3.35
C ARG A 45 -12.40 -9.23 -2.73
N ASN A 46 -12.63 -10.29 -3.49
CA ASN A 46 -13.36 -11.48 -3.04
C ASN A 46 -12.45 -12.59 -2.50
N ASP A 47 -11.12 -12.38 -2.46
CA ASP A 47 -10.13 -13.37 -2.01
C ASP A 47 -9.14 -12.78 -1.00
N VAL A 48 -9.65 -12.15 0.07
CA VAL A 48 -8.81 -11.59 1.14
C VAL A 48 -8.39 -12.71 2.10
N ARG A 49 -7.10 -13.09 2.04
CA ARG A 49 -6.54 -14.24 2.78
C ARG A 49 -5.48 -13.89 3.82
N ALA A 50 -5.26 -12.60 4.11
CA ALA A 50 -4.32 -12.20 5.15
C ALA A 50 -4.63 -12.93 6.46
N HIS A 51 -3.63 -13.56 7.07
CA HIS A 51 -3.75 -14.42 8.28
C HIS A 51 -4.48 -15.76 8.09
N GLY A 52 -4.85 -16.14 6.87
CA GLY A 52 -5.47 -17.43 6.56
C GLY A 52 -4.44 -18.54 6.32
N ARG A 53 -4.88 -19.81 6.36
CA ARG A 53 -4.02 -20.98 6.11
C ARG A 53 -3.29 -20.92 4.76
N ASP A 54 -3.98 -20.41 3.74
CA ASP A 54 -3.51 -20.38 2.37
C ASP A 54 -3.30 -18.93 1.90
N GLU A 55 -2.70 -18.09 2.75
CA GLU A 55 -2.32 -16.71 2.42
C GLU A 55 -1.40 -16.69 1.19
N ARG A 56 -1.73 -15.83 0.21
CA ARG A 56 -1.05 -15.77 -1.08
C ARG A 56 -1.22 -14.41 -1.73
N LEU A 57 -0.36 -14.14 -2.71
CA LEU A 57 -0.36 -12.94 -3.52
C LEU A 57 -0.10 -13.31 -4.98
N LEU A 58 -0.65 -12.53 -5.93
CA LEU A 58 -0.31 -12.68 -7.34
C LEU A 58 1.15 -12.31 -7.57
N VAL A 59 1.89 -13.13 -8.33
CA VAL A 59 3.29 -12.86 -8.68
C VAL A 59 3.45 -11.49 -9.34
N LYS A 60 2.51 -11.11 -10.22
CA LYS A 60 2.47 -9.78 -10.84
C LYS A 60 2.35 -8.67 -9.79
N SER A 61 1.38 -8.78 -8.86
CA SER A 61 1.18 -7.79 -7.80
C SER A 61 2.41 -7.64 -6.89
N PHE A 62 3.14 -8.72 -6.64
CA PHE A 62 4.39 -8.67 -5.88
C PHE A 62 5.43 -7.78 -6.59
N TYR A 63 5.72 -8.03 -7.86
CA TYR A 63 6.72 -7.25 -8.59
C TYR A 63 6.28 -5.80 -8.83
N GLU A 64 5.01 -5.56 -9.14
CA GLU A 64 4.51 -4.19 -9.30
C GLU A 64 4.48 -3.42 -7.98
N GLY A 65 4.10 -4.06 -6.87
CA GLY A 65 4.15 -3.44 -5.55
C GLY A 65 5.57 -3.07 -5.12
N TYR A 66 6.56 -3.92 -5.42
CA TYR A 66 7.97 -3.62 -5.19
C TYR A 66 8.43 -2.37 -5.95
N GLU A 67 8.15 -2.32 -7.25
CA GLU A 67 8.49 -1.16 -8.09
C GLU A 67 7.78 0.12 -7.62
N PHE A 68 6.51 0.01 -7.23
CA PHE A 68 5.74 1.12 -6.67
C PHE A 68 6.38 1.67 -5.40
N MET A 69 6.74 0.79 -4.46
CA MET A 69 7.38 1.19 -3.20
C MET A 69 8.74 1.83 -3.46
N TYR A 70 9.54 1.28 -4.37
CA TYR A 70 10.82 1.86 -4.76
C TYR A 70 10.66 3.29 -5.29
N ARG A 71 9.77 3.50 -6.28
CA ARG A 71 9.51 4.83 -6.86
C ARG A 71 8.96 5.81 -5.83
N LEU A 72 8.03 5.38 -5.00
CA LEU A 72 7.40 6.22 -3.99
C LEU A 72 8.43 6.70 -2.97
N ILE A 73 9.26 5.79 -2.44
CA ILE A 73 10.28 6.13 -1.44
C ILE A 73 11.33 7.04 -2.05
N ARG A 74 11.80 6.77 -3.28
CA ARG A 74 12.79 7.60 -3.97
C ARG A 74 12.32 9.05 -4.15
N LYS A 75 11.03 9.26 -4.46
CA LYS A 75 10.42 10.59 -4.55
C LYS A 75 10.20 11.27 -3.20
N LEU A 76 10.06 10.50 -2.12
CA LEU A 76 9.82 11.04 -0.77
C LEU A 76 11.12 11.42 -0.06
N SER A 77 12.23 10.75 -0.38
CA SER A 77 13.53 10.96 0.22
C SER A 77 14.41 11.98 -0.51
N SER A 78 13.89 12.62 -1.55
CA SER A 78 14.59 13.62 -2.36
C SER A 78 14.31 15.03 -1.90
#